data_AF-A0A2J6T6Z6-F1
#
_entry.id   AF-A0A2J6T6Z6-F1
#
_cell.length_a   1.000
_cell.length_b   1.000
_cell.length_c   1.000
_cell.angle_alpha   90.00
_cell.angle_beta   90.00
_cell.angle_gamma   90.00
#
_symmetry.space_group_name_H-M   'P 1'
#
loop_
_entity.id
_entity.type
_entity.pdbx_description
1 polymer ?
#
loop_
_entity_poly.entity_id
_entity_poly.type
_entity_poly.pdbx_seq_one_letter_code
_entity_poly.pdbx_strand_id
1 'polypeptide(L)'
;MSVLKTALGSLGTTRKQPGMISQLQSSFDRYKCTWDECQQRLPGDKELRDHLSAHSVDALAHWACGSICTWQGCKFKAKFKTTHQFNTHLENIHAKPLLCTRSRCTYKRPFKNEYELERHNSSKHSAERPWECPYDYCPSETRAFARKDKWLKHIREVQHENDAFCLYHHCYFSTIRAGKGFEDRKEISTHFNLWHSGRAVDGYGCALGSCGNTGKRDRWHLLGLQQHLQIQHKIVLGLDSLQTGLKGTDHIFRSQQVPFDLYNKWIDCEICASQTLQTPLGNTTSTSAQFGMAPI
;
A
#
# COMPACT_ATOMS: atom_id res chain seq x y z
N MET A 1 -49.30 -15.55 42.79
CA MET A 1 -48.11 -14.78 43.21
C MET A 1 -47.48 -14.23 41.94
N SER A 2 -47.89 -13.03 41.48
CA SER A 2 -47.24 -11.73 41.77
C SER A 2 -45.72 -11.84 41.58
N VAL A 3 -45.07 -11.17 40.63
CA VAL A 3 -44.85 -9.71 40.63
C VAL A 3 -44.62 -9.17 39.19
N LEU A 4 -45.40 -8.15 38.83
CA LEU A 4 -45.15 -7.19 37.76
C LEU A 4 -43.99 -6.24 38.15
N LYS A 5 -43.03 -5.99 37.25
CA LYS A 5 -42.11 -4.86 37.37
C LYS A 5 -42.12 -3.99 36.11
N THR A 6 -42.86 -2.89 36.25
CA THR A 6 -42.82 -1.67 35.45
C THR A 6 -41.60 -0.84 35.85
N ALA A 7 -40.89 -0.21 34.90
CA ALA A 7 -40.10 0.99 35.16
C ALA A 7 -39.97 1.84 33.88
N LEU A 8 -40.77 2.91 33.86
CA LEU A 8 -40.63 4.10 33.02
C LEU A 8 -39.46 4.96 33.54
N GLY A 9 -38.75 5.64 32.63
CA GLY A 9 -37.72 6.60 33.00
C GLY A 9 -37.08 7.29 31.80
N SER A 10 -37.86 8.04 31.03
CA SER A 10 -37.36 8.95 29.99
C SER A 10 -37.12 10.33 30.61
N LEU A 11 -35.86 10.74 30.72
CA LEU A 11 -35.45 12.11 31.05
C LEU A 11 -34.69 12.67 29.85
N GLY A 12 -35.34 13.60 29.16
CA GLY A 12 -34.77 14.36 28.06
C GLY A 12 -33.62 15.24 28.53
N THR A 13 -32.44 15.01 27.96
CA THR A 13 -31.28 15.87 28.13
C THR A 13 -31.36 17.03 27.13
N THR A 14 -31.60 18.24 27.64
CA THR A 14 -31.48 19.48 26.86
C THR A 14 -30.05 19.65 26.34
N ARG A 15 -29.89 19.47 25.04
CA ARG A 15 -28.65 19.68 24.28
C ARG A 15 -28.32 21.19 24.27
N LYS A 16 -27.48 21.65 25.20
CA LYS A 16 -26.89 22.99 25.16
C LYS A 16 -26.12 23.15 23.83
N GLN A 17 -26.53 24.11 23.01
CA GLN A 17 -25.75 24.52 21.85
C GLN A 17 -24.41 25.14 22.33
N PRO A 18 -23.25 24.66 21.86
CA PRO A 18 -21.97 25.31 22.14
C PRO A 18 -21.96 26.71 21.51
N GLY A 19 -21.72 27.73 22.33
CA GLY A 19 -21.70 29.13 21.91
C GLY A 19 -20.61 29.42 20.87
N MET A 20 -20.97 30.22 19.88
CA MET A 20 -20.11 30.68 18.77
C MET A 20 -18.82 31.40 19.21
N ILE A 21 -18.70 31.83 20.47
CA ILE A 21 -17.52 32.55 20.99
C ILE A 21 -16.28 31.63 21.09
N SER A 22 -16.45 30.32 21.26
CA SER A 22 -15.32 29.36 21.31
C SER A 22 -14.65 29.12 19.95
N GLN A 23 -15.30 29.46 18.83
CA GLN A 23 -14.73 29.27 17.49
C GLN A 23 -13.76 30.39 17.09
N LEU A 24 -13.90 31.59 17.65
CA LEU A 24 -13.05 32.73 17.30
C LEU A 24 -11.71 32.72 18.03
N GLN A 25 -11.66 32.27 19.29
CA GLN A 25 -10.41 32.12 20.03
C GLN A 25 -9.49 31.03 19.45
N SER A 26 -10.08 29.98 18.85
CA SER A 26 -9.34 28.91 18.16
C SER A 26 -8.58 29.38 16.91
N SER A 27 -8.93 30.53 16.32
CA SER A 27 -8.27 31.03 15.11
C SER A 27 -6.97 31.79 15.41
N PHE A 28 -6.87 32.42 16.58
CA PHE A 28 -5.73 33.28 16.93
C PHE A 28 -4.51 32.50 17.43
N ASP A 29 -4.70 31.29 17.97
CA ASP A 29 -3.59 30.43 18.40
C ASP A 29 -2.85 29.75 17.24
N ARG A 30 -3.39 29.82 16.01
CA ARG A 30 -2.80 29.16 14.84
C ARG A 30 -1.47 29.78 14.39
N TYR A 31 -1.27 31.07 14.66
CA TYR A 31 -0.10 31.83 14.17
C TYR A 31 0.91 32.18 15.27
N LYS A 32 0.97 31.38 16.33
CA LYS A 32 1.93 31.53 17.42
C LYS A 32 3.22 30.76 17.14
N CYS A 33 4.37 31.35 17.46
CA CYS A 33 5.65 30.64 17.44
C CYS A 33 5.66 29.43 18.40
N THR A 34 6.28 28.32 17.96
CA THR A 34 6.43 27.07 18.73
C THR A 34 7.81 26.91 19.37
N TRP A 35 8.67 27.93 19.24
CA TRP A 35 9.93 28.03 19.99
C TRP A 35 9.61 28.53 21.40
N ASP A 36 9.94 27.75 22.43
CA ASP A 36 9.74 28.19 23.82
C ASP A 36 10.46 29.53 24.04
N GLU A 37 9.94 30.41 24.90
CA GLU A 37 10.43 31.80 25.09
C GLU A 37 10.11 32.79 23.94
N CYS A 38 9.82 32.34 22.72
CA CYS A 38 9.40 33.24 21.65
C CYS A 38 7.90 33.59 21.77
N GLN A 39 7.60 34.85 22.10
CA GLN A 39 6.22 35.34 22.23
C GLN A 39 5.65 35.95 20.95
N GLN A 40 6.37 35.84 19.82
CA GLN A 40 5.92 36.42 18.55
C GLN A 40 4.62 35.74 18.05
N ARG A 41 3.71 36.57 17.58
CA ARG A 41 2.48 36.19 16.88
C ARG A 41 2.52 36.83 15.50
N LEU A 42 2.23 36.05 14.48
CA LEU A 42 2.43 36.46 13.10
C LEU A 42 1.09 36.54 12.35
N PRO A 43 0.98 37.40 11.32
CA PRO A 43 -0.31 37.65 10.67
C PRO A 43 -0.77 36.53 9.74
N GLY A 44 0.12 35.58 9.38
CA GLY A 44 -0.19 34.52 8.42
C GLY A 44 0.75 33.32 8.48
N ASP A 45 0.37 32.27 7.75
CA ASP A 45 1.11 31.00 7.70
C ASP A 45 2.49 31.15 7.06
N LYS A 46 2.64 32.07 6.09
CA LYS A 46 3.92 32.30 5.40
C LYS A 46 4.91 32.96 6.36
N GLU A 47 4.50 34.03 7.02
CA GLU A 47 5.30 34.78 7.99
C GLU A 47 5.71 33.87 9.15
N LEU A 48 4.78 33.02 9.64
CA LEU A 48 5.09 32.03 10.67
C LEU A 48 6.16 31.04 10.20
N ARG A 49 6.04 30.49 8.99
CA ARG A 49 7.06 29.56 8.47
C ARG A 49 8.42 30.22 8.31
N ASP A 50 8.45 31.43 7.76
CA ASP A 50 9.69 32.18 7.56
C ASP A 50 10.37 32.47 8.91
N HIS A 51 9.59 32.86 9.92
CA HIS A 51 10.06 33.05 11.29
C HIS A 51 10.59 31.75 11.94
N LEU A 52 9.84 30.64 11.85
CA LEU A 52 10.28 29.36 12.41
C LEU A 52 11.51 28.80 11.68
N SER A 53 11.69 29.13 10.41
CA SER A 53 12.89 28.78 9.65
C SER A 53 14.13 29.50 10.18
N ALA A 54 14.01 30.75 10.66
CA ALA A 54 15.11 31.44 11.32
C ALA A 54 15.55 30.71 12.60
N HIS A 55 14.59 30.31 13.45
CA HIS A 55 14.86 29.50 14.63
C HIS A 55 15.51 28.15 14.32
N SER A 56 15.23 27.56 13.15
CA SER A 56 15.90 26.32 12.74
C SER A 56 17.41 26.49 12.56
N VAL A 57 17.87 27.68 12.15
CA VAL A 57 19.29 28.02 12.04
C VAL A 57 19.94 28.05 13.42
N ASP A 58 19.26 28.64 14.42
CA ASP A 58 19.74 28.67 15.80
C ASP A 58 19.83 27.26 16.39
N ALA A 59 18.79 26.44 16.20
CA ALA A 59 18.82 25.04 16.64
C ALA A 59 19.98 24.27 16.01
N LEU A 60 20.22 24.47 14.70
CA LEU A 60 21.32 23.85 13.97
C LEU A 60 22.70 24.28 14.48
N ALA A 61 22.90 25.56 14.78
CA ALA A 61 24.17 26.08 15.30
C ALA A 61 24.56 25.46 16.65
N HIS A 62 23.57 25.09 17.47
CA HIS A 62 23.79 24.48 18.79
C HIS A 62 23.78 22.95 18.77
N TRP A 63 23.47 22.33 17.63
CA TRP A 63 23.35 20.88 17.53
C TRP A 63 24.70 20.22 17.26
N ALA A 64 24.97 19.13 17.97
CA ALA A 64 26.13 18.27 17.76
C ALA A 64 25.72 16.90 17.19
N CYS A 65 26.56 16.31 16.34
CA CYS A 65 26.32 14.98 15.79
C CYS A 65 26.07 13.93 16.89
N GLY A 66 24.99 13.14 16.75
CA GLY A 66 24.59 12.14 17.75
C GLY A 66 23.77 12.70 18.92
N SER A 67 23.49 14.00 18.97
CA SER A 67 22.67 14.62 20.00
C SER A 67 21.17 14.63 19.64
N ILE A 68 20.34 14.96 20.63
CA ILE A 68 18.89 15.13 20.49
C ILE A 68 18.56 16.48 19.85
N CYS A 69 17.28 16.75 19.59
CA CYS A 69 16.86 18.05 19.08
C CYS A 69 17.13 19.17 20.10
N THR A 70 17.76 20.25 19.63
CA THR A 70 18.07 21.47 20.38
C THR A 70 16.99 22.54 20.29
N TRP A 71 15.91 22.30 19.53
CA TRP A 71 14.75 23.18 19.49
C TRP A 71 14.10 23.26 20.87
N GLN A 72 13.96 24.47 21.41
CA GLN A 72 13.41 24.67 22.75
C GLN A 72 11.95 24.19 22.83
N GLY A 73 11.66 23.30 23.77
CA GLY A 73 10.33 22.67 23.92
C GLY A 73 10.11 21.41 23.07
N CYS A 74 11.11 20.95 22.31
CA CYS A 74 10.97 19.74 21.51
C CYS A 74 10.80 18.49 22.40
N LYS A 75 9.68 17.78 22.21
CA LYS A 75 9.36 16.55 22.95
C LYS A 75 10.00 15.29 22.33
N PHE A 76 10.58 15.40 21.13
CA PHE A 76 11.19 14.28 20.43
C PHE A 76 12.59 14.00 20.99
N LYS A 77 12.78 12.81 21.55
CA LYS A 77 14.06 12.36 22.13
C LYS A 77 14.96 11.60 21.16
N ALA A 78 14.68 11.69 19.86
CA ALA A 78 15.45 10.99 18.83
C ALA A 78 16.86 11.62 18.72
N LYS A 79 17.88 10.77 18.63
CA LYS A 79 19.25 11.19 18.33
C LYS A 79 19.47 11.17 16.82
N PHE A 80 20.07 12.21 16.28
CA PHE A 80 20.32 12.34 14.84
C PHE A 80 21.78 12.00 14.55
N LYS A 81 22.03 11.15 13.54
CA LYS A 81 23.39 10.72 13.18
C LYS A 81 24.04 11.60 12.11
N THR A 82 23.23 12.38 11.41
CA THR A 82 23.69 13.24 10.32
C THR A 82 22.95 14.57 10.36
N THR A 83 23.61 15.62 9.89
CA THR A 83 23.03 16.96 9.75
C THR A 83 21.76 16.93 8.88
N HIS A 84 21.75 16.11 7.83
CA HIS A 84 20.58 15.95 6.96
C HIS A 84 19.35 15.41 7.70
N GLN A 85 19.53 14.40 8.58
CA GLN A 85 18.43 13.88 9.40
C GLN A 85 17.91 14.94 10.37
N PHE A 86 18.81 15.74 10.94
CA PHE A 86 18.43 16.80 11.87
C PHE A 86 17.69 17.95 11.16
N ASN A 87 18.19 18.43 10.02
CA ASN A 87 17.50 19.44 9.20
C ASN A 87 16.11 18.98 8.76
N THR A 88 15.99 17.74 8.28
CA THR A 88 14.69 17.15 7.92
C THR A 88 13.74 17.12 9.12
N HIS A 89 14.25 16.87 10.33
CA HIS A 89 13.45 16.94 11.55
C HIS A 89 13.00 18.36 11.88
N LEU A 90 13.90 19.34 11.82
CA LEU A 90 13.57 20.75 12.06
C LEU A 90 12.50 21.25 11.08
N GLU A 91 12.63 20.92 9.80
CA GLU A 91 11.64 21.26 8.79
C GLU A 91 10.30 20.58 9.07
N ASN A 92 10.27 19.25 9.16
CA ASN A 92 9.01 18.49 9.18
C ASN A 92 8.26 18.51 10.52
N ILE A 93 8.94 18.87 11.62
CA ILE A 93 8.33 18.88 12.97
C ILE A 93 8.10 20.31 13.46
N HIS A 94 9.01 21.24 13.17
CA HIS A 94 9.00 22.57 13.77
C HIS A 94 8.63 23.67 12.78
N ALA A 95 9.38 23.83 11.68
CA ALA A 95 9.19 24.96 10.76
C ALA A 95 8.02 24.80 9.80
N LYS A 96 7.87 23.61 9.21
CA LYS A 96 6.80 23.23 8.29
C LYS A 96 6.24 21.85 8.70
N PRO A 97 5.46 21.78 9.79
CA PRO A 97 4.92 20.53 10.31
C PRO A 97 4.20 19.71 9.24
N LEU A 98 4.66 18.48 8.99
CA LEU A 98 3.99 17.55 8.08
C LEU A 98 2.77 16.96 8.79
N LEU A 99 1.59 17.51 8.54
CA LEU A 99 0.34 17.09 9.18
C LEU A 99 -0.61 16.42 8.19
N CYS A 100 -1.47 15.54 8.69
CA CYS A 100 -2.60 15.06 7.91
C CYS A 100 -3.68 16.15 7.81
N THR A 101 -3.99 16.58 6.59
CA THR A 101 -4.99 17.63 6.31
C THR A 101 -6.40 17.09 6.12
N ARG A 102 -6.60 15.77 6.18
CA ARG A 102 -7.92 15.14 5.99
C ARG A 102 -8.88 15.55 7.11
N SER A 103 -10.10 15.92 6.72
CA SER A 103 -11.15 16.31 7.65
C SER A 103 -11.45 15.16 8.63
N ARG A 104 -11.65 15.49 9.91
CA ARG A 104 -11.93 14.54 11.00
C ARG A 104 -10.82 13.52 11.28
N CYS A 105 -9.63 13.65 10.70
CA CYS A 105 -8.49 12.85 11.14
C CYS A 105 -8.15 13.20 12.60
N THR A 106 -8.10 12.18 13.47
CA THR A 106 -7.78 12.33 14.90
C THR A 106 -6.27 12.45 15.14
N TYR A 107 -5.44 12.11 14.16
CA TYR A 107 -3.99 12.25 14.27
C TYR A 107 -3.56 13.69 13.98
N LYS A 108 -3.16 14.41 15.04
CA LYS A 108 -2.77 15.84 14.98
C LYS A 108 -1.28 16.09 15.18
N ARG A 109 -0.48 15.02 15.30
CA ARG A 109 0.97 15.15 15.47
C ARG A 109 1.67 15.25 14.11
N PRO A 110 2.78 15.99 14.01
CA PRO A 110 3.57 16.02 12.78
C PRO A 110 4.25 14.67 12.52
N PHE A 111 4.32 14.30 11.25
CA PHE A 111 5.05 13.14 10.75
C PHE A 111 6.51 13.49 10.53
N LYS A 112 7.42 12.53 10.73
CA LYS A 112 8.86 12.79 10.60
C LYS A 112 9.30 12.99 9.15
N ASN A 113 8.54 12.45 8.20
CA ASN A 113 8.79 12.53 6.76
C ASN A 113 7.50 12.27 5.97
N GLU A 114 7.54 12.58 4.67
CA GLU A 114 6.41 12.39 3.76
C GLU A 114 6.00 10.92 3.64
N TYR A 115 6.96 9.99 3.69
CA TYR A 115 6.67 8.55 3.65
C TYR A 115 5.73 8.11 4.79
N GLU A 116 5.91 8.60 6.02
CA GLU A 116 5.02 8.28 7.13
C GLU A 116 3.63 8.94 7.00
N LEU A 117 3.57 10.15 6.46
CA LEU A 117 2.31 10.83 6.16
C LEU A 117 1.53 10.06 5.07
N GLU A 118 2.19 9.63 4.02
CA GLU A 118 1.56 8.86 2.93
C GLU A 118 1.12 7.47 3.42
N ARG A 119 1.96 6.82 4.23
CA ARG A 119 1.61 5.58 4.94
C ARG A 119 0.38 5.77 5.85
N HIS A 120 0.26 6.92 6.52
CA HIS A 120 -0.91 7.24 7.31
C HIS A 120 -2.15 7.42 6.42
N ASN A 121 -2.05 8.24 5.37
CA ASN A 121 -3.14 8.52 4.42
C ASN A 121 -3.67 7.24 3.77
N SER A 122 -2.79 6.40 3.24
CA SER A 122 -3.17 5.09 2.68
C SER A 122 -3.90 4.21 3.70
N SER A 123 -3.45 4.18 4.95
CA SER A 123 -4.05 3.31 5.97
C SER A 123 -5.35 3.82 6.60
N LYS A 124 -5.53 5.14 6.74
CA LYS A 124 -6.65 5.75 7.48
C LYS A 124 -7.67 6.44 6.60
N HIS A 125 -7.29 6.84 5.39
CA HIS A 125 -8.11 7.70 4.54
C HIS A 125 -8.35 7.13 3.15
N SER A 126 -7.49 6.24 2.66
CA SER A 126 -7.79 5.53 1.42
C SER A 126 -8.87 4.48 1.65
N ALA A 127 -9.80 4.37 0.70
CA ALA A 127 -10.72 3.24 0.60
C ALA A 127 -10.08 2.07 -0.17
N GLU A 128 -9.03 2.33 -0.94
CA GLU A 128 -8.37 1.31 -1.75
C GLU A 128 -7.67 0.29 -0.86
N ARG A 129 -7.86 -0.99 -1.18
CA ARG A 129 -7.27 -2.12 -0.48
C ARG A 129 -6.58 -3.04 -1.50
N PRO A 130 -5.53 -2.54 -2.17
CA PRO A 130 -5.02 -3.19 -3.36
C PRO A 130 -4.23 -4.48 -3.09
N TRP A 131 -4.01 -4.82 -1.81
CA TRP A 131 -3.32 -6.03 -1.38
C TRP A 131 -4.35 -7.03 -0.87
N GLU A 132 -4.65 -8.05 -1.65
CA GLU A 132 -5.69 -9.02 -1.31
C GLU A 132 -5.09 -10.36 -0.87
N CYS A 133 -5.75 -11.02 0.07
CA CYS A 133 -5.41 -12.37 0.47
C CYS A 133 -5.63 -13.31 -0.73
N PRO A 134 -4.60 -14.05 -1.17
CA PRO A 134 -4.67 -14.91 -2.35
C PRO A 134 -5.44 -16.21 -2.10
N TYR A 135 -5.79 -16.52 -0.84
CA TYR A 135 -6.55 -17.70 -0.48
C TYR A 135 -8.05 -17.44 -0.62
N ASP A 136 -8.73 -18.23 -1.45
CA ASP A 136 -10.17 -18.10 -1.75
C ASP A 136 -11.04 -18.24 -0.49
N TYR A 137 -10.66 -19.18 0.39
CA TYR A 137 -11.34 -19.48 1.65
C TYR A 137 -10.58 -18.94 2.86
N CYS A 138 -10.30 -17.63 2.87
CA CYS A 138 -9.66 -17.00 4.02
C CYS A 138 -10.64 -16.82 5.20
N PRO A 139 -10.33 -17.33 6.40
CA PRO A 139 -11.25 -17.27 7.55
C PRO A 139 -11.33 -15.88 8.21
N SER A 140 -10.45 -14.95 7.84
CA SER A 140 -10.42 -13.59 8.37
C SER A 140 -11.51 -12.73 7.73
N GLU A 141 -12.23 -11.94 8.53
CA GLU A 141 -13.17 -10.92 8.04
C GLU A 141 -12.49 -9.88 7.14
N THR A 142 -11.22 -9.57 7.42
CA THR A 142 -10.42 -8.66 6.60
C THR A 142 -9.54 -9.46 5.65
N ARG A 143 -9.86 -9.39 4.35
CA ARG A 143 -9.10 -10.04 3.27
C ARG A 143 -8.31 -9.07 2.40
N ALA A 144 -8.59 -7.78 2.47
CA ALA A 144 -7.97 -6.76 1.64
C ALA A 144 -7.30 -5.70 2.53
N PHE A 145 -6.08 -5.31 2.16
CA PHE A 145 -5.22 -4.45 2.96
C PHE A 145 -4.78 -3.23 2.17
N ALA A 146 -4.72 -2.09 2.84
CA ALA A 146 -4.18 -0.86 2.25
C ALA A 146 -2.65 -0.93 2.05
N ARG A 147 -1.98 -1.85 2.74
CA ARG A 147 -0.52 -1.85 2.89
C ARG A 147 0.08 -3.26 2.83
N LYS A 148 1.21 -3.39 2.12
CA LYS A 148 1.95 -4.65 1.95
C LYS A 148 2.35 -5.32 3.26
N ASP A 149 2.86 -4.57 4.24
CA ASP A 149 3.30 -5.16 5.52
C ASP A 149 2.14 -5.74 6.33
N LYS A 150 0.94 -5.15 6.23
CA LYS A 150 -0.26 -5.68 6.89
C LYS A 150 -0.77 -6.93 6.19
N TRP A 151 -0.74 -6.93 4.85
CA TRP A 151 -1.02 -8.12 4.05
C TRP A 151 -0.02 -9.25 4.37
N LEU A 152 1.29 -9.00 4.34
CA LEU A 152 2.31 -10.02 4.68
C LEU A 152 2.18 -10.53 6.12
N LYS A 153 1.85 -9.64 7.07
CA LYS A 153 1.55 -10.03 8.45
C LYS A 153 0.33 -10.96 8.50
N HIS A 154 -0.73 -10.63 7.76
CA HIS A 154 -1.90 -11.49 7.64
C HIS A 154 -1.55 -12.87 7.06
N ILE A 155 -0.80 -12.92 5.94
CA ILE A 155 -0.34 -14.18 5.33
C ILE A 155 0.53 -15.01 6.29
N ARG A 156 1.22 -14.38 7.24
CA ARG A 156 2.00 -15.08 8.28
C ARG A 156 1.13 -15.61 9.42
N GLU A 157 0.17 -14.82 9.88
CA GLU A 157 -0.54 -15.10 11.14
C GLU A 157 -1.86 -15.84 10.97
N VAL A 158 -2.57 -15.67 9.85
CA VAL A 158 -3.87 -16.32 9.62
C VAL A 158 -3.68 -17.63 8.89
N GLN A 159 -3.93 -18.76 9.53
CA GLN A 159 -3.86 -20.06 8.86
C GLN A 159 -4.91 -20.17 7.74
N HIS A 160 -4.52 -20.72 6.60
CA HIS A 160 -5.42 -20.95 5.47
C HIS A 160 -5.43 -22.44 5.11
N GLU A 161 -6.51 -22.88 4.46
CA GLU A 161 -6.52 -24.21 3.88
C GLU A 161 -5.47 -24.30 2.76
N ASN A 162 -4.68 -25.38 2.76
CA ASN A 162 -3.60 -25.61 1.79
C ASN A 162 -2.50 -24.53 1.78
N ASP A 163 -2.28 -23.84 2.90
CA ASP A 163 -1.21 -22.84 3.04
C ASP A 163 0.21 -23.42 3.05
N ALA A 164 0.35 -24.74 3.14
CA ALA A 164 1.60 -25.45 2.96
C ALA A 164 2.20 -25.25 1.56
N PHE A 165 1.42 -24.82 0.56
CA PHE A 165 1.87 -24.62 -0.81
C PHE A 165 1.55 -23.23 -1.33
N CYS A 166 2.32 -22.78 -2.32
CA CYS A 166 1.98 -21.56 -3.03
C CYS A 166 0.80 -21.81 -3.97
N LEU A 167 -0.22 -20.94 -3.92
CA LEU A 167 -1.43 -21.06 -4.74
C LEU A 167 -1.25 -20.62 -6.20
N TYR A 168 -0.18 -19.89 -6.51
CA TYR A 168 0.06 -19.41 -7.87
C TYR A 168 0.61 -20.56 -8.73
N HIS A 169 -0.10 -20.89 -9.81
CA HIS A 169 0.19 -22.07 -10.65
C HIS A 169 1.59 -22.03 -11.27
N HIS A 170 2.10 -20.85 -11.58
CA HIS A 170 3.44 -20.68 -12.15
C HIS A 170 4.51 -20.40 -11.10
N CYS A 171 4.19 -20.59 -9.82
CA CYS A 171 5.19 -20.47 -8.78
C CYS A 171 6.14 -21.67 -8.84
N TYR A 172 7.38 -21.42 -9.28
CA TYR A 172 8.42 -22.44 -9.40
C TYR A 172 8.85 -23.06 -8.06
N PHE A 173 8.43 -22.48 -6.94
CA PHE A 173 8.77 -22.96 -5.61
C PHE A 173 8.34 -24.41 -5.37
N SER A 174 7.17 -24.82 -5.87
CA SER A 174 6.68 -26.20 -5.74
C SER A 174 7.58 -27.21 -6.46
N THR A 175 8.13 -26.83 -7.62
CA THR A 175 9.06 -27.64 -8.39
C THR A 175 10.42 -27.78 -7.70
N ILE A 176 10.99 -26.68 -7.19
CA ILE A 176 12.28 -26.70 -6.48
C ILE A 176 12.22 -27.64 -5.28
N ARG A 177 11.11 -27.62 -4.55
CA ARG A 177 10.98 -28.39 -3.31
C ARG A 177 10.55 -29.84 -3.51
N ALA A 178 10.48 -30.32 -4.76
CA ALA A 178 10.00 -31.67 -5.08
C ALA A 178 8.65 -31.98 -4.41
N GLY A 179 7.74 -31.01 -4.41
CA GLY A 179 6.42 -31.15 -3.79
C GLY A 179 6.43 -31.07 -2.25
N LYS A 180 7.54 -30.71 -1.60
CA LYS A 180 7.52 -30.35 -0.17
C LYS A 180 6.94 -28.95 -0.01
N GLY A 181 6.06 -28.80 0.98
CA GLY A 181 5.48 -27.51 1.36
C GLY A 181 6.48 -26.60 2.06
N PHE A 182 6.01 -25.42 2.47
CA PHE A 182 6.72 -24.51 3.36
C PHE A 182 6.99 -25.17 4.72
N GLU A 183 8.14 -24.90 5.30
CA GLU A 183 8.56 -25.41 6.61
C GLU A 183 7.83 -24.70 7.74
N ASP A 184 7.65 -23.38 7.59
CA ASP A 184 6.97 -22.56 8.56
C ASP A 184 6.24 -21.37 7.91
N ARG A 185 5.45 -20.69 8.72
CA ARG A 185 4.65 -19.52 8.31
C ARG A 185 5.48 -18.30 7.94
N LYS A 186 6.72 -18.19 8.46
CA LYS A 186 7.65 -17.10 8.13
C LYS A 186 8.19 -17.31 6.72
N GLU A 187 8.41 -18.55 6.29
CA GLU A 187 8.80 -18.91 4.94
C GLU A 187 7.69 -18.53 3.94
N ILE A 188 6.41 -18.81 4.24
CA ILE A 188 5.28 -18.38 3.40
C ILE A 188 5.34 -16.87 3.17
N SER A 189 5.38 -16.07 4.24
CA SER A 189 5.42 -14.61 4.15
C SER A 189 6.65 -14.11 3.38
N THR A 190 7.80 -14.75 3.55
CA THR A 190 9.05 -14.39 2.84
C THR A 190 8.93 -14.72 1.36
N HIS A 191 8.39 -15.89 1.03
CA HIS A 191 8.13 -16.34 -0.33
C HIS A 191 7.20 -15.35 -1.06
N PHE A 192 6.03 -15.06 -0.49
CA PHE A 192 5.10 -14.09 -1.06
C PHE A 192 5.75 -12.71 -1.24
N ASN A 193 6.53 -12.23 -0.26
CA ASN A 193 7.18 -10.93 -0.37
C ASN A 193 8.20 -10.82 -1.53
N LEU A 194 8.85 -11.93 -1.89
CA LEU A 194 9.91 -11.95 -2.90
C LEU A 194 9.40 -12.30 -4.30
N TRP A 195 8.41 -13.18 -4.39
CA TRP A 195 7.98 -13.76 -5.67
C TRP A 195 6.65 -13.19 -6.17
N HIS A 196 5.78 -12.74 -5.27
CA HIS A 196 4.42 -12.33 -5.60
C HIS A 196 4.15 -10.89 -5.22
N SER A 197 3.69 -10.11 -6.19
CA SER A 197 3.45 -8.70 -5.99
C SER A 197 2.22 -8.39 -5.15
N GLY A 198 1.29 -9.34 -4.96
CA GLY A 198 0.07 -9.18 -4.16
C GLY A 198 -0.91 -8.09 -4.61
N ARG A 199 -0.54 -7.28 -5.62
CA ARG A 199 -1.27 -6.12 -6.12
C ARG A 199 -1.24 -6.13 -7.65
N ALA A 200 -2.40 -5.96 -8.27
CA ALA A 200 -2.55 -6.04 -9.71
C ALA A 200 -1.73 -5.00 -10.49
N VAL A 201 -1.62 -3.76 -9.98
CA VAL A 201 -0.99 -2.64 -10.71
C VAL A 201 0.54 -2.63 -10.61
N ASP A 202 1.11 -3.20 -9.55
CA ASP A 202 2.57 -3.26 -9.34
C ASP A 202 3.14 -4.62 -9.77
N GLY A 203 2.27 -5.51 -10.24
CA GLY A 203 2.58 -6.89 -10.56
C GLY A 203 2.96 -7.08 -12.02
N TYR A 204 4.12 -7.71 -12.20
CA TYR A 204 4.59 -8.14 -13.50
C TYR A 204 3.78 -9.36 -13.98
N GLY A 205 3.49 -9.40 -15.28
CA GLY A 205 2.72 -10.48 -15.90
C GLY A 205 3.35 -10.98 -17.20
N CYS A 206 2.89 -12.14 -17.65
CA CYS A 206 3.28 -12.75 -18.92
C CYS A 206 2.03 -12.86 -19.80
N ALA A 207 2.15 -12.46 -21.05
CA ALA A 207 1.13 -12.60 -22.09
C ALA A 207 1.72 -13.21 -23.36
N LEU A 208 2.73 -14.07 -23.22
CA LEU A 208 3.24 -14.90 -24.30
C LEU A 208 2.35 -16.13 -24.49
N GLY A 209 1.95 -16.38 -25.74
CA GLY A 209 1.16 -17.57 -26.10
C GLY A 209 -0.07 -17.76 -25.20
N SER A 210 -0.21 -18.95 -24.63
CA SER A 210 -1.31 -19.33 -23.74
C SER A 210 -1.36 -18.51 -22.45
N CYS A 211 -0.24 -17.96 -21.96
CA CYS A 211 -0.25 -17.05 -20.79
C CYS A 211 -1.07 -15.78 -21.04
N GLY A 212 -1.21 -15.35 -22.30
CA GLY A 212 -2.05 -14.21 -22.66
C GLY A 212 -3.55 -14.48 -22.53
N ASN A 213 -3.95 -15.75 -22.60
CA ASN A 213 -5.33 -16.20 -22.66
C ASN A 213 -5.90 -16.60 -21.30
N THR A 214 -5.04 -16.96 -20.34
CA THR A 214 -5.48 -17.27 -18.97
C THR A 214 -5.87 -15.95 -18.28
N GLY A 215 -7.18 -15.71 -18.12
CA GLY A 215 -7.70 -14.51 -17.46
C GLY A 215 -7.21 -14.31 -16.01
N LYS A 216 -6.58 -15.34 -15.42
CA LYS A 216 -5.84 -15.29 -14.16
C LYS A 216 -4.36 -15.01 -14.43
N ARG A 217 -4.01 -13.73 -14.55
CA ARG A 217 -2.59 -13.32 -14.62
C ARG A 217 -1.99 -13.45 -13.23
N ASP A 218 -1.22 -14.51 -12.99
CA ASP A 218 -0.29 -14.55 -11.86
C ASP A 218 0.53 -13.25 -11.87
N ARG A 219 0.61 -12.57 -10.72
CA ARG A 219 1.25 -11.27 -10.60
C ARG A 219 2.54 -11.40 -9.81
N TRP A 220 3.66 -11.42 -10.52
CA TRP A 220 4.97 -11.61 -9.92
C TRP A 220 5.64 -10.29 -9.55
N HIS A 221 6.63 -10.39 -8.67
CA HIS A 221 7.73 -9.44 -8.70
C HIS A 221 8.61 -9.69 -9.94
N LEU A 222 9.47 -8.73 -10.28
CA LEU A 222 10.32 -8.79 -11.48
C LEU A 222 11.15 -10.10 -11.54
N LEU A 223 11.71 -10.53 -10.40
CA LEU A 223 12.45 -11.79 -10.28
C LEU A 223 11.57 -13.02 -10.58
N GLY A 224 10.33 -13.02 -10.12
CA GLY A 224 9.38 -14.10 -10.39
C GLY A 224 9.00 -14.18 -11.87
N LEU A 225 8.78 -13.02 -12.52
CA LEU A 225 8.54 -12.99 -13.96
C LEU A 225 9.77 -13.48 -14.74
N GLN A 226 10.98 -13.02 -14.39
CA GLN A 226 12.22 -13.46 -15.04
C GLN A 226 12.35 -14.99 -14.97
N GLN A 227 12.14 -15.56 -13.79
CA GLN A 227 12.22 -17.01 -13.59
C GLN A 227 11.13 -17.74 -14.39
N HIS A 228 9.90 -17.23 -14.40
CA HIS A 228 8.83 -17.78 -15.24
C HIS A 228 9.23 -17.80 -16.72
N LEU A 229 9.71 -16.68 -17.26
CA LEU A 229 10.15 -16.58 -18.67
C LEU A 229 11.28 -17.58 -18.98
N GLN A 230 12.24 -17.72 -18.08
CA GLN A 230 13.36 -18.65 -18.24
C GLN A 230 12.89 -20.11 -18.27
N ILE A 231 12.01 -20.50 -17.35
CA ILE A 231 11.66 -21.91 -17.14
C ILE A 231 10.57 -22.34 -18.12
N GLN A 232 9.51 -21.54 -18.22
CA GLN A 232 8.29 -21.87 -18.97
C GLN A 232 8.40 -21.49 -20.45
N HIS A 233 9.18 -20.45 -20.79
CA HIS A 233 9.31 -19.99 -22.17
C HIS A 233 10.71 -20.17 -22.77
N LYS A 234 11.70 -20.63 -21.99
CA LYS A 234 13.12 -20.71 -22.40
C LYS A 234 13.72 -19.36 -22.81
N ILE A 235 13.20 -18.27 -22.26
CA ILE A 235 13.68 -16.90 -22.50
C ILE A 235 14.57 -16.48 -21.33
N VAL A 236 15.89 -16.38 -21.57
CA VAL A 236 16.86 -15.95 -20.55
C VAL A 236 17.12 -14.46 -20.71
N LEU A 237 16.64 -13.65 -19.76
CA LEU A 237 16.88 -12.20 -19.70
C LEU A 237 17.55 -11.84 -18.39
N GLY A 238 18.43 -10.83 -18.43
CA GLY A 238 18.87 -10.15 -17.20
C GLY A 238 17.73 -9.34 -16.59
N LEU A 239 17.76 -9.16 -15.27
CA LEU A 239 16.75 -8.35 -14.55
C LEU A 239 16.68 -6.92 -15.10
N ASP A 240 17.82 -6.29 -15.37
CA ASP A 240 17.88 -4.92 -15.89
C ASP A 240 17.27 -4.79 -17.28
N SER A 241 17.53 -5.77 -18.16
CA SER A 241 16.94 -5.83 -19.51
C SER A 241 15.43 -6.00 -19.43
N LEU A 242 14.95 -6.89 -18.56
CA LEU A 242 13.53 -7.10 -18.34
C LEU A 242 12.86 -5.85 -17.78
N GLN A 243 13.45 -5.22 -16.76
CA GLN A 243 12.94 -4.00 -16.16
C GLN A 243 12.87 -2.85 -17.17
N THR A 244 13.93 -2.69 -17.97
CA THR A 244 14.01 -1.64 -18.99
C THR A 244 12.97 -1.87 -20.08
N GLY A 245 12.81 -3.10 -20.57
CA GLY A 245 11.83 -3.46 -21.60
C GLY A 245 10.37 -3.35 -21.15
N LEU A 246 10.12 -3.35 -19.84
CA LEU A 246 8.79 -3.19 -19.24
C LEU A 246 8.56 -1.79 -18.65
N LYS A 247 9.56 -0.91 -18.70
CA LYS A 247 9.43 0.45 -18.17
C LYS A 247 8.46 1.25 -19.04
N GLY A 248 7.46 1.85 -18.41
CA GLY A 248 6.44 2.66 -19.11
C GLY A 248 5.36 1.84 -19.82
N THR A 249 5.31 0.51 -19.60
CA THR A 249 4.23 -0.36 -20.08
C THR A 249 3.25 -0.69 -18.95
N ASP A 250 2.29 -1.57 -19.22
CA ASP A 250 1.38 -2.19 -18.24
C ASP A 250 2.05 -3.26 -17.36
N HIS A 251 3.38 -3.34 -17.37
CA HIS A 251 4.21 -4.37 -16.71
C HIS A 251 3.93 -5.79 -17.22
N ILE A 252 3.41 -5.93 -18.44
CA ILE A 252 3.13 -7.23 -19.07
C ILE A 252 4.16 -7.50 -20.17
N PHE A 253 4.78 -8.68 -20.07
CA PHE A 253 5.70 -9.19 -21.08
C PHE A 253 4.94 -9.88 -22.21
N ARG A 254 5.22 -9.49 -23.45
CA ARG A 254 4.53 -9.86 -24.70
C ARG A 254 5.56 -10.25 -25.77
N SER A 255 5.08 -10.75 -26.91
CA SER A 255 5.95 -11.18 -28.00
C SER A 255 6.82 -10.06 -28.56
N GLN A 256 6.34 -8.81 -28.53
CA GLN A 256 7.11 -7.64 -28.98
C GLN A 256 8.34 -7.35 -28.12
N GLN A 257 8.40 -7.88 -26.90
CA GLN A 257 9.52 -7.70 -25.98
C GLN A 257 10.49 -8.89 -25.98
N VAL A 258 10.23 -9.93 -26.78
CA VAL A 258 11.14 -11.07 -26.94
C VAL A 258 12.35 -10.63 -27.78
N PRO A 259 13.60 -10.84 -27.31
CA PRO A 259 14.78 -10.56 -28.12
C PRO A 259 14.76 -11.30 -29.47
N PHE A 260 15.23 -10.63 -30.51
CA PHE A 260 15.17 -11.14 -31.89
C PHE A 260 15.83 -12.52 -32.06
N ASP A 261 16.94 -12.76 -31.38
CA ASP A 261 17.70 -14.03 -31.39
C ASP A 261 16.98 -15.20 -30.67
N LEU A 262 15.92 -14.89 -29.91
CA LEU A 262 15.07 -15.84 -29.20
C LEU A 262 13.68 -15.99 -29.81
N TYR A 263 13.32 -15.19 -30.83
CA TYR A 263 11.95 -15.12 -31.35
C TYR A 263 11.43 -16.46 -31.88
N ASN A 264 12.29 -17.29 -32.48
CA ASN A 264 11.92 -18.62 -32.98
C ASN A 264 12.26 -19.77 -32.01
N LYS A 265 12.73 -19.45 -30.80
CA LYS A 265 13.23 -20.45 -29.83
C LYS A 265 12.38 -20.56 -28.57
N TRP A 266 11.56 -19.54 -28.28
CA TRP A 266 10.69 -19.60 -27.11
C TRP A 266 9.56 -20.61 -27.34
N ILE A 267 9.13 -21.24 -26.26
CA ILE A 267 8.04 -22.23 -26.27
C ILE A 267 6.83 -21.69 -25.51
N ASP A 268 5.65 -22.17 -25.85
CA ASP A 268 4.46 -21.82 -25.09
C ASP A 268 4.50 -22.42 -23.67
N CYS A 269 3.84 -21.77 -22.72
CA CYS A 269 3.80 -22.24 -21.34
C CYS A 269 2.87 -23.46 -21.23
N GLU A 270 3.45 -24.64 -20.95
CA GLU A 270 2.71 -25.90 -20.80
C GLU A 270 1.62 -25.82 -19.72
N ILE A 271 1.88 -25.08 -18.63
CA ILE A 271 0.92 -24.87 -17.53
C ILE A 271 -0.31 -24.11 -18.03
N CYS A 272 -0.14 -23.04 -18.81
CA CYS A 272 -1.28 -22.28 -19.35
C CYS A 272 -1.97 -23.00 -20.52
N ALA A 273 -1.20 -23.68 -21.37
CA ALA A 273 -1.73 -24.40 -22.53
C ALA A 273 -2.67 -25.53 -22.08
N SER A 274 -2.29 -26.29 -21.04
CA SER A 274 -3.13 -27.36 -20.50
C SER A 274 -4.45 -26.88 -19.89
N GLN A 275 -4.47 -25.68 -19.29
CA GLN A 275 -5.70 -25.09 -18.72
C GLN A 275 -6.69 -24.64 -19.81
N THR A 276 -6.17 -24.12 -20.92
CA THR A 276 -7.01 -23.60 -22.02
C THR A 276 -7.88 -24.71 -22.64
N LEU A 277 -7.35 -25.93 -22.70
CA LEU A 277 -8.04 -27.11 -23.23
C LEU A 277 -9.18 -27.63 -22.33
N GLN A 278 -9.16 -27.28 -21.04
CA GLN A 278 -10.12 -27.79 -20.06
C GLN A 278 -11.34 -26.88 -19.87
N THR A 279 -11.28 -25.62 -20.32
CA THR A 279 -12.45 -24.74 -20.34
C THR A 279 -13.44 -25.27 -21.38
N PRO A 280 -14.61 -25.81 -20.98
CA PRO A 280 -15.62 -26.20 -21.96
C PRO A 280 -15.97 -24.94 -22.76
N LEU A 281 -16.10 -25.08 -24.09
CA LEU A 281 -16.68 -24.06 -24.96
C LEU A 281 -18.11 -23.79 -24.47
N GLY A 282 -18.25 -22.94 -23.47
CA GLY A 282 -19.52 -22.53 -22.90
C GLY A 282 -20.24 -21.69 -23.93
N ASN A 283 -21.30 -22.28 -24.49
CA ASN A 283 -22.34 -21.68 -25.32
C ASN A 283 -22.29 -20.16 -25.38
N THR A 284 -21.74 -19.62 -26.47
CA THR A 284 -22.05 -18.28 -26.93
C THR A 284 -23.53 -18.24 -27.31
N THR A 285 -24.42 -18.04 -26.34
CA THR A 285 -25.76 -17.54 -26.62
C THR A 285 -25.59 -16.12 -27.15
N SER A 286 -25.50 -16.04 -28.48
CA SER A 286 -25.67 -14.83 -29.27
C SER A 286 -27.05 -14.26 -28.98
N THR A 287 -27.13 -13.30 -28.07
CA THR A 287 -28.34 -12.50 -27.86
C THR A 287 -28.51 -11.59 -29.08
N SER A 288 -29.18 -12.09 -30.10
CA SER A 288 -29.69 -11.28 -31.22
C SER A 288 -30.76 -10.35 -30.69
N ALA A 289 -30.41 -9.08 -30.54
CA ALA A 289 -31.37 -8.01 -30.27
C ALA A 289 -32.29 -7.85 -31.49
N GLN A 290 -33.49 -8.41 -31.42
CA GLN A 290 -34.60 -8.03 -32.30
C GLN A 290 -35.11 -6.65 -31.86
N PHE A 291 -34.85 -5.63 -32.69
CA PHE A 291 -35.54 -4.34 -32.64
C PHE A 291 -36.97 -4.54 -33.14
N GLY A 292 -37.94 -4.53 -32.23
CA GLY A 292 -39.36 -4.38 -32.57
C GLY A 292 -39.70 -2.91 -32.78
N MET A 293 -40.08 -2.54 -34.00
CA MET A 293 -40.78 -1.28 -34.28
C MET A 293 -42.26 -1.43 -33.94
N ALA A 294 -42.82 -0.45 -33.23
CA ALA A 294 -44.26 -0.29 -33.03
C ALA A 294 -44.78 0.85 -33.93
N PRO A 295 -45.93 0.70 -34.61
CA PRO A 295 -46.57 1.80 -35.32
C PRO A 295 -47.55 2.57 -34.41
N ILE A 296 -47.67 3.87 -34.69
CA ILE A 296 -48.74 4.77 -34.23
C ILE A 296 -49.76 4.86 -35.37
#